data_AF-A0A5D0WHQ8-F1
#
_entry.id   AF-A0A5D0WHQ8-F1
#
_cell.length_a   1.000
_cell.length_b   1.000
_cell.length_c   1.000
_cell.angle_alpha   90.00
_cell.angle_beta   90.00
_cell.angle_gamma   90.00
#
_symmetry.space_group_name_H-M   'P 1'
#
loop_
_entity.id
_entity.type
_entity.pdbx_description
1 polymer ?
#
loop_
_entity_poly.entity_id
_entity_poly.type
_entity_poly.pdbx_seq_one_letter_code
_entity_poly.pdbx_strand_id
1 'polypeptide(L)'
;MISMNLQTLRKTHQYTQEDVAEKIAVSRQSVAKWENGESLPDMNKCIALAALYNISLDTLVNGIETVGVPLPPKGKHVFGTVIVGERGQIVIPKKARDIFQINSGDSLMILGDENQGGLALIDTNQFISQFEFVKQSLNNADQTAKDNESED
;
A
#
# COMPACT_ATOMS: atom_id res chain seq x y z
N MET A 1 -9.88 14.85 -15.41
CA MET A 1 -9.56 14.25 -14.10
C MET A 1 -8.19 13.59 -14.12
N ILE A 2 -7.95 12.59 -14.99
CA ILE A 2 -6.64 11.93 -15.08
C ILE A 2 -5.46 12.84 -15.48
N SER A 3 -5.66 13.81 -16.38
CA SER A 3 -4.60 14.74 -16.85
C SER A 3 -3.93 15.54 -15.72
N MET A 4 -4.75 16.10 -14.83
CA MET A 4 -4.29 16.86 -13.66
C MET A 4 -3.62 15.96 -12.61
N ASN A 5 -4.08 14.70 -12.49
CA ASN A 5 -3.48 13.72 -11.60
C ASN A 5 -2.08 13.29 -12.10
N LEU A 6 -1.91 13.07 -13.41
CA LEU A 6 -0.62 12.77 -14.02
C LEU A 6 0.41 13.88 -13.74
N GLN A 7 0.02 15.14 -13.92
CA GLN A 7 0.91 16.27 -13.60
C GLN A 7 1.31 16.30 -12.11
N THR A 8 0.36 16.04 -11.22
CA THR A 8 0.59 16.01 -9.77
C THR A 8 1.56 14.89 -9.41
N LEU A 9 1.29 13.66 -9.86
CA LEU A 9 2.14 12.50 -9.63
C LEU A 9 3.55 12.74 -10.16
N ARG A 10 3.69 13.25 -11.38
CA ARG A 10 5.00 13.59 -11.95
C ARG A 10 5.78 14.57 -11.07
N LYS A 11 5.14 15.66 -10.62
CA LYS A 11 5.78 16.68 -9.76
C LYS A 11 6.14 16.14 -8.37
N THR A 12 5.25 15.36 -7.76
CA THR A 12 5.49 14.75 -6.44
C THR A 12 6.67 13.77 -6.47
N HIS A 13 6.83 13.04 -7.58
CA HIS A 13 7.97 12.14 -7.80
C HIS A 13 9.20 12.84 -8.40
N GLN A 14 9.17 14.18 -8.54
CA GLN A 14 10.26 14.99 -9.07
C GLN A 14 10.72 14.61 -10.49
N TYR A 15 9.83 14.04 -11.30
CA TYR A 15 10.14 13.67 -12.67
C TYR A 15 9.87 14.81 -13.65
N THR A 16 10.66 14.88 -14.71
CA THR A 16 10.35 15.68 -15.89
C THR A 16 9.40 14.91 -16.82
N GLN A 17 8.79 15.60 -17.79
CA GLN A 17 7.98 14.91 -18.82
C GLN A 17 8.84 13.97 -19.66
N GLU A 18 10.14 14.28 -19.82
CA GLU A 18 11.10 13.44 -20.53
C GLU A 18 11.35 12.15 -19.73
N ASP A 19 11.60 12.27 -18.43
CA ASP A 19 11.89 11.12 -17.56
C ASP A 19 10.73 10.13 -17.54
N VAL A 20 9.49 10.63 -17.48
CA VAL A 20 8.29 9.80 -17.53
C VAL A 20 8.18 9.11 -18.89
N ALA A 21 8.42 9.85 -19.97
CA ALA A 21 8.33 9.33 -21.34
C ALA A 21 9.35 8.21 -21.59
N GLU A 22 10.59 8.39 -21.13
CA GLU A 22 11.65 7.40 -21.22
C GLU A 22 11.28 6.13 -20.42
N LYS A 23 10.83 6.30 -19.16
CA LYS A 23 10.50 5.18 -18.28
C LYS A 23 9.33 4.31 -18.75
N ILE A 24 8.39 4.87 -19.51
CA ILE A 24 7.22 4.13 -20.04
C ILE A 24 7.29 3.89 -21.56
N ALA A 25 8.45 4.15 -22.15
CA ALA A 25 8.74 3.98 -23.57
C ALA A 25 7.68 4.64 -24.48
N VAL A 26 7.54 5.97 -24.35
CA VAL A 26 6.73 6.82 -25.23
C VAL A 26 7.48 8.09 -25.58
N SER A 27 6.95 8.88 -26.51
CA SER A 27 7.49 10.21 -26.79
C SER A 27 7.09 11.21 -25.70
N ARG A 28 7.97 12.17 -25.40
CA ARG A 28 7.68 13.31 -24.53
C ARG A 28 6.38 14.04 -24.92
N GLN A 29 6.13 14.17 -26.22
CA GLN A 29 4.90 14.76 -26.75
C GLN A 29 3.64 14.00 -26.32
N SER A 30 3.70 12.67 -26.21
CA SER A 30 2.57 11.86 -25.74
C SER A 30 2.24 12.19 -24.29
N VAL A 31 3.26 12.25 -23.42
CA VAL A 31 3.09 12.64 -22.01
C VAL A 31 2.53 14.06 -21.90
N ALA A 32 3.04 15.01 -22.67
CA ALA A 32 2.54 16.39 -22.68
C ALA A 32 1.06 16.47 -23.09
N LYS A 33 0.65 15.72 -24.13
CA LYS A 33 -0.75 15.66 -24.55
C LYS A 33 -1.66 15.04 -23.48
N TRP A 34 -1.19 14.03 -22.75
CA TRP A 34 -1.94 13.44 -21.65
C TRP A 34 -2.10 14.41 -20.47
N GLU A 35 -1.02 15.09 -20.11
CA GLU A 35 -1.02 16.09 -19.04
C GLU A 35 -1.88 17.32 -19.38
N ASN A 36 -1.98 17.71 -20.66
CA ASN A 36 -2.84 18.80 -21.13
C ASN A 36 -4.30 18.38 -21.34
N GLY A 37 -4.61 17.08 -21.30
CA GLY A 37 -5.95 16.55 -21.57
C GLY A 37 -6.33 16.51 -23.06
N GLU A 38 -5.35 16.68 -23.96
CA GLU A 38 -5.54 16.60 -25.42
C GLU A 38 -5.71 15.14 -25.89
N SER A 39 -5.17 14.18 -25.15
CA SER A 39 -5.37 12.75 -25.39
C SER A 39 -5.31 11.96 -24.10
N LEU A 40 -5.71 10.68 -24.14
CA LEU A 40 -5.65 9.78 -23.01
C LEU A 40 -4.61 8.67 -23.24
N PRO A 41 -3.87 8.26 -22.20
CA PRO A 41 -3.06 7.06 -22.28
C PRO A 41 -3.94 5.83 -22.49
N ASP A 42 -3.46 4.87 -23.29
CA ASP A 42 -4.13 3.58 -23.42
C ASP A 42 -4.01 2.74 -22.13
N MET A 43 -4.71 1.61 -22.07
CA MET A 43 -4.72 0.75 -20.89
C MET A 43 -3.32 0.26 -20.49
N ASN A 44 -2.47 -0.09 -21.46
CA ASN A 44 -1.12 -0.57 -21.19
C ASN A 44 -0.24 0.55 -20.62
N LYS A 45 -0.38 1.77 -21.13
CA LYS A 45 0.31 2.96 -20.61
C LYS A 45 -0.21 3.36 -19.24
N CYS A 46 -1.51 3.23 -18.98
CA CYS A 46 -2.06 3.40 -17.64
C CYS A 46 -1.43 2.41 -16.64
N ILE A 47 -1.30 1.14 -17.01
CA ILE A 47 -0.64 0.13 -16.16
C ILE A 47 0.83 0.50 -15.91
N ALA A 48 1.55 0.91 -16.95
CA ALA A 48 2.95 1.33 -16.84
C ALA A 48 3.12 2.57 -15.96
N LEU A 49 2.24 3.57 -16.07
CA LEU A 49 2.23 4.77 -15.24
C LEU A 49 1.91 4.44 -13.77
N ALA A 50 0.92 3.58 -13.52
CA ALA A 50 0.62 3.12 -12.16
C ALA A 50 1.79 2.34 -11.55
N ALA A 51 2.51 1.56 -12.36
CA ALA A 51 3.74 0.90 -11.94
C ALA A 51 4.87 1.90 -11.62
N LEU A 52 5.09 2.87 -12.51
CA LEU A 52 6.11 3.91 -12.35
C LEU A 52 5.94 4.71 -11.05
N TYR A 53 4.73 5.15 -10.76
CA TYR A 53 4.44 5.94 -9.56
C TYR A 53 4.18 5.09 -8.30
N ASN A 54 4.24 3.76 -8.42
CA ASN A 54 3.93 2.83 -7.34
C ASN A 54 2.53 3.04 -6.73
N ILE A 55 1.52 3.21 -7.57
CA ILE A 55 0.10 3.39 -7.18
C ILE A 55 -0.82 2.36 -7.84
N SER A 56 -2.10 2.37 -7.47
CA SER A 56 -3.14 1.59 -8.15
C SER A 56 -3.66 2.31 -9.40
N LEU A 57 -4.22 1.56 -10.36
CA LEU A 57 -4.89 2.13 -11.54
C LEU A 57 -6.09 3.00 -11.16
N ASP A 58 -6.85 2.60 -10.14
CA ASP A 58 -8.00 3.38 -9.65
C ASP A 58 -7.53 4.77 -9.19
N THR A 59 -6.44 4.82 -8.42
CA THR A 59 -5.83 6.07 -7.96
C THR A 59 -5.29 6.92 -9.11
N LEU A 60 -4.74 6.30 -10.15
CA LEU A 60 -4.29 7.01 -11.35
C LEU A 60 -5.45 7.72 -12.06
N VAL A 61 -6.62 7.08 -12.16
CA VAL A 61 -7.79 7.59 -12.89
C VAL A 61 -8.61 8.57 -12.06
N ASN A 62 -8.91 8.23 -10.80
CA ASN A 62 -9.84 8.94 -9.93
C ASN A 62 -9.17 10.07 -9.11
N GLY A 63 -7.83 10.06 -8.99
CA GLY A 63 -7.11 11.07 -8.22
C GLY A 63 -6.89 10.70 -6.75
N ILE A 64 -6.03 11.47 -6.08
CA ILE A 64 -5.68 11.28 -4.68
C ILE A 64 -6.67 12.09 -3.82
N GLU A 65 -7.56 11.43 -3.08
CA GLU A 65 -8.52 12.10 -2.17
C GLU A 65 -7.88 12.67 -0.89
N THR A 66 -6.56 12.56 -0.66
CA THR A 66 -5.96 12.83 0.66
C THR A 66 -4.95 13.97 0.64
N VAL A 67 -5.38 15.10 1.22
CA VAL A 67 -4.54 16.27 1.53
C VAL A 67 -3.48 15.89 2.58
N GLY A 68 -2.21 16.14 2.29
CA GLY A 68 -1.14 16.24 3.31
C GLY A 68 -0.50 14.95 3.84
N VAL A 69 -0.85 13.77 3.32
CA VAL A 69 -0.22 12.50 3.73
C VAL A 69 0.67 11.97 2.59
N PRO A 70 1.95 11.62 2.84
CA PRO A 70 2.79 10.99 1.83
C PRO A 70 2.14 9.71 1.29
N LEU A 71 2.24 9.51 -0.02
CA LEU A 71 1.59 8.41 -0.73
C LEU A 71 1.88 7.06 -0.05
N PRO A 72 0.87 6.27 0.34
CA PRO A 72 1.13 4.93 0.81
C PRO A 72 1.64 4.08 -0.37
N PRO A 73 2.72 3.29 -0.19
CA PRO A 73 3.19 2.31 -1.16
C PRO A 73 2.09 1.33 -1.61
N LYS A 74 2.26 0.69 -2.77
CA LYS A 74 1.37 -0.41 -3.21
C LYS A 74 1.09 -1.40 -2.08
N GLY A 75 -0.18 -1.71 -1.87
CA GLY A 75 -0.67 -2.61 -0.81
C GLY A 75 -0.81 -1.96 0.57
N LYS A 76 -0.40 -0.70 0.75
CA LYS A 76 -0.68 0.08 1.95
C LYS A 76 -1.81 1.05 1.69
N HIS A 77 -2.60 1.34 2.72
CA HIS A 77 -3.79 2.17 2.62
C HIS A 77 -3.77 3.28 3.68
N VAL A 78 -4.18 4.49 3.27
CA VAL A 78 -4.48 5.61 4.17
C VAL A 78 -5.99 5.85 4.09
N PHE A 79 -6.68 5.73 5.22
CA PHE A 79 -8.14 5.90 5.29
C PHE A 79 -8.56 7.31 5.75
N GLY A 80 -7.62 8.26 5.74
CA GLY A 80 -7.78 9.59 6.33
C GLY A 80 -7.50 9.60 7.83
N THR A 81 -7.86 10.69 8.49
CA THR A 81 -7.79 10.82 9.95
C THR A 81 -9.10 10.35 10.59
N VAL A 82 -9.00 9.70 11.74
CA VAL A 82 -10.14 9.34 12.60
C VAL A 82 -10.01 10.06 13.93
N ILE A 83 -11.13 10.52 14.47
CA ILE A 83 -11.17 11.20 15.77
C ILE A 83 -11.49 10.16 16.85
N VAL A 84 -10.77 10.25 17.97
CA VAL A 84 -11.04 9.45 19.15
C VAL A 84 -12.23 10.06 19.90
N GLY A 85 -13.26 9.26 20.15
CA GLY A 85 -14.42 9.70 20.94
C GLY A 85 -14.11 9.83 22.43
N GLU A 86 -15.06 10.37 23.21
CA GLU A 86 -14.89 10.68 24.64
C GLU A 86 -14.46 9.50 25.52
N ARG A 87 -14.73 8.27 25.08
CA ARG A 87 -14.38 7.03 25.81
C ARG A 87 -13.16 6.30 25.23
N GLY A 88 -12.34 6.99 24.44
CA GLY A 88 -11.22 6.35 23.74
C GLY A 88 -11.66 5.48 22.54
N GLN A 89 -12.94 5.57 22.13
CA GLN A 89 -13.47 4.76 21.04
C GLN A 89 -12.95 5.28 19.69
N ILE A 90 -12.43 4.37 18.87
CA ILE A 90 -12.07 4.64 17.48
C ILE A 90 -13.06 3.90 16.57
N VAL A 91 -13.62 4.62 15.60
CA VAL A 91 -14.50 4.02 14.59
C VAL A 91 -13.66 3.63 13.38
N ILE A 92 -13.64 2.33 13.07
CA ILE A 92 -12.95 1.84 11.86
C ILE A 92 -13.79 2.23 10.63
N PRO A 93 -13.22 3.00 9.68
CA PRO A 93 -13.94 3.42 8.48
C PRO A 93 -14.48 2.23 7.69
N LYS A 94 -15.65 2.38 7.05
CA LYS A 94 -16.26 1.30 6.25
C LYS A 94 -15.30 0.76 5.18
N LYS A 95 -14.61 1.64 4.45
CA LYS A 95 -13.60 1.26 3.43
C LYS A 95 -12.52 0.34 4.01
N ALA A 96 -12.06 0.60 5.24
CA ALA A 96 -11.06 -0.24 5.91
C ALA A 96 -11.66 -1.59 6.32
N ARG A 97 -12.89 -1.60 6.84
CA ARG A 97 -13.59 -2.84 7.18
C ARG A 97 -13.79 -3.74 5.97
N ASP A 98 -14.20 -3.17 4.83
CA ASP A 98 -14.45 -3.92 3.60
C ASP A 98 -13.14 -4.53 3.04
N ILE A 99 -12.03 -3.76 3.05
CA ILE A 99 -10.73 -4.21 2.53
C ILE A 99 -10.08 -5.27 3.42
N PHE A 100 -10.11 -5.08 4.74
CA PHE A 100 -9.51 -6.01 5.70
C PHE A 100 -10.49 -7.05 6.24
N GLN A 101 -11.70 -7.10 5.69
CA GLN A 101 -12.77 -8.03 6.06
C GLN A 101 -13.09 -8.04 7.56
N ILE A 102 -13.07 -6.86 8.20
CA ILE A 102 -13.32 -6.70 9.63
C ILE A 102 -14.83 -6.63 9.87
N ASN A 103 -15.35 -7.64 10.56
CA ASN A 103 -16.76 -7.83 10.89
C ASN A 103 -17.04 -7.65 12.38
N SER A 104 -18.32 -7.47 12.71
CA SER A 104 -18.77 -7.46 14.10
C SER A 104 -18.57 -8.85 14.72
N GLY A 105 -17.87 -8.89 15.85
CA GLY A 105 -17.52 -10.13 16.55
C GLY A 105 -16.07 -10.57 16.33
N ASP A 106 -15.36 -9.96 15.37
CA ASP A 106 -13.94 -10.25 15.16
C ASP A 106 -13.10 -9.76 16.35
N SER A 107 -12.09 -10.55 16.70
CA SER A 107 -11.15 -10.21 17.76
C SER A 107 -9.88 -9.62 17.14
N LEU A 108 -9.66 -8.31 17.36
CA LEU A 108 -8.46 -7.62 16.93
C LEU A 108 -7.49 -7.42 18.10
N MET A 109 -6.22 -7.73 17.88
CA MET A 109 -5.13 -7.45 18.81
C MET A 109 -4.65 -6.00 18.59
N ILE A 110 -4.46 -5.27 19.69
CA ILE A 110 -3.90 -3.92 19.69
C ILE A 110 -2.43 -4.00 20.12
N LEU A 111 -1.54 -3.47 19.29
CA LEU A 111 -0.10 -3.35 19.57
C LEU A 111 0.26 -1.87 19.72
N GLY A 112 1.23 -1.58 20.60
CA GLY A 112 1.77 -0.24 20.79
C GLY A 112 3.28 -0.23 20.74
N ASP A 113 3.85 0.78 20.08
CA ASP A 113 5.29 1.08 20.11
C ASP A 113 5.48 2.51 20.63
N GLU A 114 6.03 2.63 21.84
CA GLU A 114 6.27 3.92 22.49
C GLU A 114 7.34 4.75 21.77
N ASN A 115 8.33 4.11 21.13
CA ASN A 115 9.40 4.82 20.42
C ASN A 115 8.90 5.44 19.12
N GLN A 116 7.92 4.80 18.48
CA GLN A 116 7.27 5.29 17.26
C GLN A 116 5.99 6.07 17.55
N GLY A 117 5.50 6.07 18.79
CA GLY A 117 4.23 6.67 19.19
C GLY A 117 3.02 6.10 18.45
N GLY A 118 3.10 4.84 18.02
CA GLY A 118 2.16 4.22 17.09
C GLY A 118 1.32 3.12 17.72
N LEU A 119 0.05 3.03 17.30
CA LEU A 119 -0.84 1.90 17.58
C LEU A 119 -1.10 1.12 16.29
N ALA A 120 -1.04 -0.20 16.36
CA ALA A 120 -1.38 -1.10 15.26
C ALA A 120 -2.50 -2.06 15.67
N LEU A 121 -3.37 -2.38 14.71
CA LEU A 121 -4.44 -3.36 14.86
C LEU A 121 -4.14 -4.55 13.95
N ILE A 122 -4.19 -5.76 14.50
CA ILE A 122 -3.95 -7.01 13.76
C ILE A 122 -5.06 -7.99 14.09
N ASP A 123 -5.51 -8.77 13.09
CA ASP A 123 -6.43 -9.88 13.34
C ASP A 123 -5.77 -10.97 14.19
N THR A 124 -6.44 -11.37 15.27
CA THR A 124 -5.87 -12.32 16.24
C THR A 124 -5.69 -13.71 15.63
N ASN A 125 -6.61 -14.15 14.77
CA ASN A 125 -6.56 -15.49 14.17
C ASN A 125 -5.42 -15.60 13.15
N GLN A 126 -5.25 -14.58 12.31
CA GLN A 126 -4.14 -14.49 11.37
C GLN A 126 -2.80 -14.44 12.09
N PHE A 127 -2.70 -13.65 13.16
CA PHE A 127 -1.48 -13.56 13.96
C PHE A 127 -1.10 -14.92 14.55
N ILE A 128 -2.03 -15.61 15.22
CA ILE A 128 -1.78 -16.93 15.81
C ILE A 128 -1.35 -17.94 14.74
N SER A 129 -2.03 -17.95 13.59
CA SER A 129 -1.73 -18.89 12.51
C SER A 129 -0.32 -18.69 11.94
N GLN A 130 0.09 -17.44 11.73
CA GLN A 130 1.45 -17.12 11.28
C GLN A 130 2.51 -17.44 12.34
N PHE A 131 2.21 -17.17 13.61
CA PHE A 131 3.12 -17.45 14.71
C PHE A 131 3.39 -18.95 14.89
N GLU A 132 2.34 -19.77 14.87
CA GLU A 132 2.47 -21.23 14.96
C GLU A 132 3.25 -21.79 13.76
N PHE A 133 3.00 -21.27 12.56
CA PHE A 133 3.76 -21.65 11.36
C PHE A 133 5.27 -21.37 11.51
N VAL A 134 5.63 -20.18 12.02
CA VAL A 134 7.04 -19.81 12.24
C VAL A 134 7.67 -20.71 13.31
N LYS A 135 6.97 -20.97 14.40
CA LYS A 135 7.45 -21.85 15.50
C LYS A 135 7.69 -23.28 15.02
N GLN A 136 6.80 -23.82 14.20
CA GLN A 136 6.96 -25.15 13.62
C GLN A 136 8.16 -25.22 12.65
N SER A 137 8.39 -24.15 11.88
CA SER A 137 9.52 -24.05 10.96
C SER A 137 10.87 -23.99 11.69
N LEU A 138 10.94 -23.28 12.83
CA LEU A 138 12.14 -23.24 13.67
C LEU A 138 12.43 -24.59 14.34
N ASN A 139 11.41 -25.25 14.88
CA ASN A 139 11.58 -26.58 15.49
C ASN A 139 12.08 -27.62 14.49
N ASN A 140 11.56 -27.60 13.25
CA ASN A 140 12.00 -28.54 12.21
C ASN A 140 13.46 -28.27 11.78
N ALA A 141 13.90 -27.01 11.73
CA ALA A 141 15.28 -26.65 11.37
C ALA A 141 16.29 -27.14 12.43
N ASP A 142 15.94 -27.02 13.72
CA ASP A 142 16.78 -27.50 14.83
C ASP A 142 16.89 -29.03 14.89
N GLN A 143 15.90 -29.77 14.37
CA GLN A 143 15.96 -31.24 14.27
C GLN A 143 16.86 -31.71 13.12
N THR A 144 16.79 -31.08 11.94
CA THR A 144 17.71 -31.39 10.83
C THR A 144 19.18 -31.05 11.11
N ALA A 145 19.47 -30.10 12.01
CA ALA A 145 20.84 -29.80 12.40
C ALA A 145 21.43 -30.88 13.34
N LYS A 146 20.61 -31.48 14.21
CA LYS A 146 21.06 -32.52 15.14
C LYS A 146 21.22 -33.89 14.49
N ASP A 147 20.45 -34.19 13.45
CA ASP A 147 20.58 -35.46 12.73
C ASP A 147 21.89 -35.51 11.91
N ASN A 148 22.35 -34.37 11.36
CA ASN A 148 23.60 -34.28 10.60
C ASN A 148 24.88 -34.27 11.46
N GLU A 149 24.81 -34.02 12.77
CA GLU A 149 25.95 -34.13 13.69
C GLU A 149 26.13 -35.55 14.28
N SER A 150 25.25 -36.48 13.93
CA SER A 150 25.26 -37.86 14.46
C SER A 150 25.76 -38.93 13.48
N GLU A 151 26.20 -38.52 12.27
CA GLU A 151 26.76 -39.41 11.23
C GLU A 151 28.28 -39.25 10.98
N ASP A 152 29.01 -38.44 11.77
CA ASP A 152 30.49 -38.36 11.75
C ASP A 152 31.15 -39.03 12.96
#